data_AF-A0A1G3L3J9-F1
#
_entry.id   AF-A0A1G3L3J9-F1
#
_cell.length_a   1.000
_cell.length_b   1.000
_cell.length_c   1.000
_cell.angle_alpha   90.00
_cell.angle_beta   90.00
_cell.angle_gamma   90.00
#
_symmetry.space_group_name_H-M   'P 1'
#
loop_
_entity.id
_entity.type
_entity.pdbx_description
1 polymer ?
#
loop_
_entity_poly.entity_id
_entity_poly.type
_entity_poly.pdbx_seq_one_letter_code
_entity_poly.pdbx_strand_id
1 'polypeptide(L)'
;MFPRFSILFLLSLWFTSPVALFSQEVETWDVTQLLGLTPPQAMEILGIPTEIYPLKVTETQWQPILYYPKNIYLFLHQNRVWQLRLDNRYTEAFQGIKMGMGKLEIVELMGPPLGEEETFLIYNLKYKNFPRRLRLILSEGKLTDIFVYRSDF
;
A
#
# COMPACT_ATOMS: atom_id res chain seq x y z
N MET A 1 -56.12 54.77 33.68
CA MET A 1 -54.90 55.61 33.81
C MET A 1 -53.74 54.66 34.13
N PHE A 2 -52.95 54.30 33.11
CA PHE A 2 -51.70 53.51 33.23
C PHE A 2 -50.62 54.35 33.98
N PRO A 3 -49.49 53.81 34.54
CA PRO A 3 -48.67 52.80 33.85
C PRO A 3 -47.67 51.90 34.67
N ARG A 4 -46.93 51.08 33.90
CA ARG A 4 -45.51 50.65 34.03
C ARG A 4 -45.12 49.31 34.70
N PHE A 5 -44.09 48.72 34.06
CA PHE A 5 -43.15 47.65 34.45
C PHE A 5 -43.57 46.22 34.06
N SER A 6 -42.73 45.36 33.47
CA SER A 6 -41.41 45.49 32.84
C SER A 6 -41.27 44.32 31.88
N ILE A 7 -40.66 44.59 30.73
CA ILE A 7 -40.23 43.60 29.76
C ILE A 7 -38.97 42.91 30.33
N LEU A 8 -38.97 41.57 30.43
CA LEU A 8 -37.74 40.79 30.45
C LEU A 8 -37.79 39.79 29.28
N PHE A 9 -37.19 40.19 28.16
CA PHE A 9 -36.84 39.29 27.06
C PHE A 9 -35.54 38.59 27.43
N LEU A 10 -35.60 37.29 27.74
CA LEU A 10 -34.42 36.43 27.82
C LEU A 10 -34.13 35.91 26.41
N LEU A 11 -33.22 36.57 25.69
CA LEU A 11 -32.61 36.03 24.48
C LEU A 11 -31.64 34.90 24.86
N SER A 12 -32.04 33.65 24.64
CA SER A 12 -31.10 32.52 24.62
C SER A 12 -30.33 32.54 23.29
N LEU A 13 -29.11 33.07 23.30
CA LEU A 13 -28.15 32.91 22.21
C LEU A 13 -27.66 31.45 22.20
N TRP A 14 -28.18 30.66 21.27
CA TRP A 14 -27.63 29.34 20.95
C TRP A 14 -26.28 29.55 20.26
N PHE A 15 -25.19 29.38 21.01
CA PHE A 15 -23.86 29.23 20.43
C PHE A 15 -23.82 27.87 19.71
N THR A 16 -24.10 27.87 18.41
CA THR A 16 -23.74 26.75 17.55
C THR A 16 -22.24 26.80 17.33
N SER A 17 -21.46 26.12 18.18
CA SER A 17 -20.05 25.91 17.92
C SER A 17 -19.92 25.17 16.57
N PRO A 18 -19.18 25.70 15.59
CA PRO A 18 -18.86 24.94 14.40
C PRO A 18 -17.98 23.77 14.85
N VAL A 19 -18.52 22.56 14.82
CA VAL A 19 -17.70 21.36 14.92
C VAL A 19 -16.79 21.37 13.70
N ALA A 20 -15.54 21.77 13.91
CA ALA A 20 -14.51 21.65 12.90
C ALA A 20 -14.37 20.16 12.57
N LEU A 21 -14.83 19.79 11.37
CA LEU A 21 -14.70 18.46 10.82
C LEU A 21 -13.21 18.25 10.51
N PHE A 22 -12.44 17.86 11.52
CA PHE A 22 -11.07 17.40 11.31
C PHE A 22 -11.15 16.08 10.53
N SER A 23 -10.97 16.14 9.21
CA SER A 23 -10.58 14.93 8.48
C SER A 23 -9.16 14.60 8.91
N GLN A 24 -9.00 13.64 9.81
CA GLN A 24 -7.69 13.00 9.97
C GLN A 24 -7.37 12.32 8.63
N GLU A 25 -6.44 12.90 7.86
CA GLU A 25 -5.75 12.15 6.83
C GLU A 25 -5.03 11.01 7.55
N VAL A 26 -5.58 9.81 7.46
CA VAL A 26 -4.88 8.60 7.87
C VAL A 26 -3.72 8.48 6.90
N GLU A 27 -2.52 8.82 7.35
CA GLU A 27 -1.30 8.61 6.57
C GLU A 27 -1.14 7.10 6.35
N THR A 28 -1.63 6.63 5.20
CA THR A 28 -1.56 5.22 4.85
C THR A 28 -0.11 4.88 4.55
N TRP A 29 0.48 4.02 5.37
CA TRP A 29 1.80 3.44 5.13
C TRP A 29 1.92 2.93 3.69
N ASP A 30 2.89 3.45 2.93
CA ASP A 30 3.15 3.01 1.58
C ASP A 30 4.36 2.06 1.54
N VAL A 31 4.07 0.76 1.48
CA VAL A 31 5.07 -0.31 1.41
C VAL A 31 6.02 -0.17 0.21
N THR A 32 5.65 0.56 -0.84
CA THR A 32 6.52 0.76 -2.00
C THR A 32 7.69 1.68 -1.73
N GLN A 33 7.69 2.43 -0.62
CA GLN A 33 8.83 3.24 -0.18
C GLN A 33 10.07 2.39 0.15
N LEU A 34 9.87 1.08 0.36
CA LEU A 34 10.95 0.12 0.59
C LEU A 34 11.82 -0.12 -0.65
N LEU A 35 11.31 0.18 -1.85
CA LEU A 35 12.06 0.00 -3.09
C LEU A 35 13.24 0.98 -3.18
N GLY A 36 14.41 0.46 -3.51
CA GLY A 36 15.67 1.20 -3.62
C GLY A 36 16.45 1.34 -2.32
N LEU A 37 15.84 1.00 -1.17
CA LEU A 37 16.53 1.03 0.12
C LEU A 37 17.64 -0.02 0.19
N THR A 38 18.69 0.28 0.95
CA THR A 38 19.65 -0.73 1.39
C THR A 38 19.05 -1.59 2.51
N PRO A 39 19.60 -2.78 2.80
CA PRO A 39 19.12 -3.59 3.91
C PRO A 39 19.12 -2.87 5.27
N PRO A 40 20.16 -2.11 5.66
CA PRO A 40 20.10 -1.30 6.89
C PRO A 40 18.94 -0.30 6.91
N GLN A 41 18.70 0.42 5.81
CA GLN A 41 17.59 1.37 5.70
C GLN A 41 16.22 0.68 5.79
N ALA A 42 16.07 -0.49 5.17
CA ALA A 42 14.85 -1.28 5.30
C ALA A 42 14.63 -1.76 6.73
N MET A 43 15.70 -2.09 7.46
CA MET A 43 15.62 -2.51 8.86
C MET A 43 15.29 -1.37 9.83
N GLU A 44 15.70 -0.14 9.52
CA GLU A 44 15.27 1.04 10.29
C GLU A 44 13.74 1.24 10.24
N ILE A 45 13.12 0.82 9.14
CA ILE A 45 11.67 0.94 8.91
C ILE A 45 10.91 -0.28 9.43
N LEU A 46 11.35 -1.49 9.08
CA LEU A 46 10.61 -2.73 9.33
C LEU A 46 11.10 -3.51 10.55
N GLY A 47 12.22 -3.10 11.17
CA GLY A 47 12.94 -3.90 12.16
C GLY A 47 13.83 -4.96 11.51
N ILE A 48 14.23 -5.98 12.27
CA ILE A 48 15.01 -7.10 11.72
C ILE A 48 14.10 -8.05 10.93
N PRO A 49 14.58 -8.68 9.84
CA PRO A 49 13.80 -9.71 9.16
C PRO A 49 13.58 -10.91 10.08
N THR A 50 12.39 -11.49 10.03
CA THR A 50 12.06 -12.73 10.74
C THR A 50 12.88 -13.88 10.20
N GLU A 51 13.03 -13.96 8.88
CA GLU A 51 13.74 -15.04 8.18
C GLU A 51 14.49 -14.50 6.97
N ILE A 52 15.57 -15.21 6.58
CA ILE A 52 16.32 -14.94 5.35
C ILE A 52 16.36 -16.22 4.54
N TYR A 53 15.77 -16.19 3.34
CA TYR A 53 15.73 -17.33 2.44
C TYR A 53 16.74 -17.19 1.30
N PRO A 54 17.48 -18.25 0.94
CA PRO A 54 18.23 -18.27 -0.30
C PRO A 54 17.31 -18.61 -1.47
N LEU A 55 17.19 -17.71 -2.45
CA LEU A 55 16.53 -17.99 -3.72
C LEU A 55 17.57 -18.29 -4.80
N LYS A 56 17.41 -19.43 -5.47
CA LYS A 56 18.20 -19.75 -6.66
C LYS A 56 17.61 -19.02 -7.86
N VAL A 57 18.35 -18.05 -8.40
CA VAL A 57 17.92 -17.23 -9.55
C VAL A 57 18.42 -17.82 -10.87
N THR A 58 19.65 -18.33 -10.86
CA THR A 58 20.24 -19.08 -11.98
C THR A 58 20.96 -20.32 -11.45
N GLU A 59 21.55 -21.13 -12.33
CA GLU A 59 22.31 -22.31 -11.90
C GLU A 59 23.43 -21.98 -10.91
N THR A 60 24.06 -20.81 -11.07
CA THR A 60 25.22 -20.36 -10.30
C THR A 60 24.92 -19.20 -9.36
N GLN A 61 23.79 -18.51 -9.51
CA GLN A 61 23.46 -17.31 -8.76
C GLN A 61 22.34 -17.54 -7.75
N TRP A 62 22.65 -17.17 -6.50
CA TRP A 62 21.70 -17.14 -5.39
C TRP A 62 21.48 -15.71 -4.94
N GLN A 63 20.27 -15.43 -4.48
CA GLN A 63 19.88 -14.12 -3.98
C GLN A 63 19.21 -14.27 -2.62
N PRO A 64 19.59 -13.48 -1.61
CA PRO A 64 18.88 -13.47 -0.34
C PRO A 64 17.52 -12.77 -0.50
N ILE A 65 16.49 -13.39 0.04
CA ILE A 65 15.17 -12.79 0.26
C ILE A 65 15.02 -12.54 1.75
N LEU A 66 14.69 -11.31 2.13
CA LEU A 66 14.39 -10.95 3.52
C LEU A 66 12.89 -11.05 3.74
N TYR A 67 12.45 -11.84 4.72
CA TYR A 67 11.05 -11.99 5.10
C TYR A 67 10.75 -11.21 6.39
N TYR A 68 9.65 -10.46 6.36
CA TYR A 68 9.22 -9.60 7.46
C TYR A 68 7.79 -9.96 7.90
N PRO A 69 7.39 -9.51 9.11
CA PRO A 69 6.00 -9.56 9.55
C PRO A 69 5.05 -8.93 8.53
N LYS A 70 3.77 -9.28 8.63
CA LYS A 70 2.72 -8.95 7.65
C LYS A 70 2.92 -9.59 6.27
N ASN A 71 3.84 -10.56 6.14
CA ASN A 71 4.09 -11.30 4.91
C ASN A 71 4.66 -10.46 3.76
N ILE A 72 5.62 -9.62 4.12
CA ILE A 72 6.39 -8.78 3.19
C ILE A 72 7.72 -9.46 2.90
N TYR A 73 8.04 -9.61 1.62
CA TYR A 73 9.32 -10.17 1.17
C TYR A 73 10.09 -9.12 0.38
N LEU A 74 11.36 -8.92 0.72
CA LEU A 74 12.26 -8.00 0.01
C LEU A 74 13.33 -8.77 -0.75
N PHE A 75 13.44 -8.48 -2.05
CA PHE A 75 14.40 -9.08 -2.96
C PHE A 75 15.54 -8.09 -3.20
N LEU A 76 16.78 -8.52 -2.97
CA LEU A 76 17.97 -7.66 -3.06
C LEU A 76 18.75 -7.81 -4.38
N HIS A 77 19.09 -6.71 -5.03
CA HIS A 77 19.99 -6.66 -6.17
C HIS A 77 20.99 -5.53 -5.94
N GLN A 78 22.29 -5.84 -6.07
CA GLN A 78 23.39 -4.87 -5.84
C GLN A 78 23.23 -4.08 -4.52
N ASN A 79 22.94 -4.78 -3.42
CA ASN A 79 22.71 -4.19 -2.09
C ASN A 79 21.52 -3.23 -1.98
N ARG A 80 20.53 -3.35 -2.86
CA ARG A 80 19.28 -2.58 -2.79
C ARG A 80 18.06 -3.46 -2.99
N VAL A 81 16.96 -3.10 -2.34
CA VAL A 81 15.66 -3.71 -2.58
C VAL A 81 15.20 -3.31 -3.99
N TRP A 82 15.13 -4.25 -4.91
CA TRP A 82 14.66 -3.97 -6.28
C TRP A 82 13.24 -4.46 -6.53
N GLN A 83 12.79 -5.43 -5.74
CA GLN A 83 11.45 -6.00 -5.79
C GLN A 83 10.94 -6.29 -4.38
N LEU A 84 9.64 -6.09 -4.18
CA LEU A 84 8.89 -6.56 -3.02
C LEU A 84 7.79 -7.53 -3.45
N ARG A 85 7.44 -8.47 -2.57
CA ARG A 85 6.26 -9.33 -2.70
C ARG A 85 5.41 -9.23 -1.45
N LEU A 86 4.10 -9.16 -1.66
CA LEU A 86 3.07 -9.35 -0.65
C LEU A 86 2.35 -10.65 -1.03
N ASP A 87 2.35 -11.65 -0.16
CA ASP A 87 1.71 -12.93 -0.46
C ASP A 87 0.24 -12.97 -0.04
N ASN A 88 -0.41 -14.11 -0.26
CA ASN A 88 -1.84 -14.31 0.00
C ASN A 88 -2.29 -14.07 1.46
N ARG A 89 -1.35 -14.02 2.42
CA ARG A 89 -1.60 -13.74 3.83
C ARG A 89 -1.44 -12.25 4.16
N TYR A 90 -1.11 -11.40 3.20
CA TYR A 90 -1.09 -9.95 3.38
C TYR A 90 -2.52 -9.43 3.57
N THR A 91 -2.80 -8.87 4.76
CA THR A 91 -4.16 -8.51 5.17
C THR A 91 -4.55 -7.06 4.86
N GLU A 92 -3.57 -6.21 4.58
CA GLU A 92 -3.80 -4.79 4.30
C GLU A 92 -4.14 -4.57 2.81
N ALA A 93 -4.71 -3.41 2.48
CA ALA A 93 -4.95 -3.04 1.09
C ALA A 93 -3.70 -2.40 0.48
N PHE A 94 -3.39 -2.72 -0.77
CA PHE A 94 -2.37 -2.07 -1.57
C PHE A 94 -3.05 -1.21 -2.65
N GLN A 95 -3.06 0.11 -2.49
CA GLN A 95 -3.75 1.03 -3.41
C GLN A 95 -5.23 0.64 -3.66
N GLY A 96 -5.92 0.19 -2.61
CA GLY A 96 -7.30 -0.30 -2.69
C GLY A 96 -7.45 -1.77 -3.08
N ILE A 97 -6.43 -2.40 -3.64
CA ILE A 97 -6.41 -3.82 -3.99
C ILE A 97 -6.21 -4.68 -2.73
N LYS A 98 -6.98 -5.76 -2.60
CA LYS A 98 -6.84 -6.75 -1.52
C LYS A 98 -6.66 -8.16 -2.08
N MET A 99 -5.96 -9.01 -1.34
CA MET A 99 -5.87 -10.45 -1.66
C MET A 99 -7.27 -11.06 -1.77
N GLY A 100 -7.46 -11.94 -2.75
CA GLY A 100 -8.76 -12.55 -3.06
C GLY A 100 -9.69 -11.75 -3.97
N MET A 101 -9.33 -10.51 -4.34
CA MET A 101 -10.09 -9.76 -5.36
C MET A 101 -10.06 -10.45 -6.72
N GLY A 102 -11.14 -10.35 -7.47
CA GLY A 102 -11.25 -10.91 -8.83
C GLY A 102 -10.58 -10.03 -9.88
N LYS A 103 -10.19 -10.62 -11.02
CA LYS A 103 -9.60 -9.88 -12.15
C LYS A 103 -10.45 -8.67 -12.58
N LEU A 104 -11.76 -8.85 -12.75
CA LEU A 104 -12.66 -7.77 -13.19
C LEU A 104 -12.72 -6.62 -12.18
N GLU A 105 -12.81 -6.92 -10.89
CA GLU A 105 -12.83 -5.93 -9.81
C GLU A 105 -11.52 -5.11 -9.79
N ILE A 106 -10.39 -5.78 -10.02
CA ILE A 106 -9.08 -5.12 -10.09
C ILE A 106 -8.99 -4.19 -11.30
N VAL A 107 -9.46 -4.64 -12.47
CA VAL A 107 -9.46 -3.83 -13.70
C VAL A 107 -10.40 -2.64 -13.57
N GLU A 108 -11.55 -2.79 -12.91
CA GLU A 108 -12.46 -1.67 -12.64
C GLU A 108 -11.81 -0.63 -11.70
N LEU A 109 -11.08 -1.09 -10.68
CA LEU A 109 -10.39 -0.22 -9.74
C LEU A 109 -9.17 0.51 -10.34
N MET A 110 -8.33 -0.23 -11.06
CA MET A 110 -7.01 0.24 -11.53
C MET A 110 -7.02 0.75 -12.97
N GLY A 111 -8.11 0.50 -13.70
CA GLY A 111 -8.17 0.67 -15.14
C GLY A 111 -7.53 -0.50 -15.92
N PRO A 112 -7.36 -0.35 -17.24
CA PRO A 112 -6.80 -1.39 -18.09
C PRO A 112 -5.32 -1.65 -17.76
N PRO A 113 -4.88 -2.92 -17.69
CA PRO A 113 -3.48 -3.27 -17.47
C PRO A 113 -2.63 -2.93 -18.70
N LEU A 114 -1.33 -2.75 -18.48
CA LEU A 114 -0.31 -2.65 -19.54
C LEU A 114 -0.14 -3.98 -20.27
N GLY A 115 -0.27 -5.09 -19.54
CA GLY A 115 -0.20 -6.44 -20.09
C GLY A 115 -1.01 -7.39 -19.21
N GLU A 116 -1.66 -8.36 -19.82
CA GLU A 116 -2.46 -9.35 -19.13
C GLU A 116 -2.25 -10.74 -19.71
N GLU A 117 -2.31 -11.72 -18.84
CA GLU A 117 -2.39 -13.14 -19.14
C GLU A 117 -3.46 -13.77 -18.21
N GLU A 118 -3.72 -15.06 -18.36
CA GLU A 118 -4.66 -15.78 -17.49
C GLU A 118 -4.25 -15.71 -16.01
N THR A 119 -2.94 -15.77 -15.75
CA THR A 119 -2.37 -15.91 -14.41
C THR A 119 -1.78 -14.61 -13.85
N PHE A 120 -1.75 -13.52 -14.63
CA PHE A 120 -1.25 -12.26 -14.11
C PHE A 120 -1.73 -11.01 -14.84
N LEU A 121 -1.64 -9.88 -14.16
CA LEU A 121 -1.82 -8.53 -14.71
C LEU A 121 -0.58 -7.69 -14.44
N ILE A 122 -0.24 -6.78 -15.35
CA ILE A 122 0.88 -5.84 -15.23
C ILE A 122 0.36 -4.41 -15.34
N TYR A 123 0.75 -3.56 -14.41
CA TYR A 123 0.44 -2.13 -14.38
C TYR A 123 1.71 -1.29 -14.22
N ASN A 124 1.66 -0.05 -14.72
CA ASN A 124 2.64 0.97 -14.36
C ASN A 124 2.17 1.70 -13.10
N LEU A 125 3.04 1.81 -12.10
CA LEU A 125 2.78 2.67 -10.94
C LEU A 125 3.37 4.05 -11.21
N LYS A 126 2.54 5.09 -11.08
CA LYS A 126 2.99 6.48 -11.15
C LYS A 126 3.78 6.81 -9.88
N TYR A 127 5.06 7.11 -10.00
CA TYR A 127 5.86 7.51 -8.86
C TYR A 127 7.04 8.41 -9.21
N LYS A 128 7.50 9.19 -8.22
CA LYS A 128 8.41 10.32 -8.42
C LYS A 128 9.88 9.95 -8.75
N ASN A 129 10.37 8.79 -8.31
CA ASN A 129 11.81 8.55 -8.24
C ASN A 129 12.37 7.59 -9.30
N PHE A 130 11.57 6.62 -9.76
CA PHE A 130 11.97 5.59 -10.72
C PHE A 130 10.73 4.85 -11.26
N PRO A 131 10.81 4.28 -12.49
CA PRO A 131 9.69 3.54 -13.05
C PRO A 131 9.44 2.26 -12.26
N ARG A 132 8.18 2.03 -11.92
CA ARG A 132 7.75 0.85 -11.16
C ARG A 132 6.68 0.10 -11.91
N ARG A 133 6.82 -1.22 -11.88
CA ARG A 133 5.80 -2.14 -12.34
C ARG A 133 5.15 -2.82 -11.14
N LEU A 134 3.84 -2.93 -11.24
CA LEU A 134 3.01 -3.76 -10.39
C LEU A 134 2.65 -5.00 -11.21
N ARG A 135 3.01 -6.18 -10.71
CA ARG A 135 2.56 -7.46 -11.25
C ARG A 135 1.66 -8.13 -10.22
N LEU A 136 0.44 -8.40 -10.62
CA LEU A 136 -0.58 -9.08 -9.81
C LEU A 136 -0.65 -10.53 -10.27
N ILE A 137 -0.45 -11.48 -9.38
CA ILE A 137 -0.59 -12.91 -9.69
C ILE A 137 -1.99 -13.36 -9.33
N LEU A 138 -2.62 -14.04 -10.28
CA LEU A 138 -3.95 -14.60 -10.15
C LEU A 138 -3.85 -16.13 -10.10
N SER A 139 -4.58 -16.73 -9.18
CA SER A 139 -4.84 -18.16 -9.13
C SER A 139 -6.35 -18.37 -9.05
N GLU A 140 -6.90 -19.21 -9.91
CA GLU A 140 -8.36 -19.44 -10.00
C GLU A 140 -9.15 -18.12 -10.16
N GLY A 141 -8.57 -17.16 -10.90
CA GLY A 141 -9.17 -15.84 -11.14
C GLY A 141 -9.13 -14.87 -9.96
N LYS A 142 -8.48 -15.25 -8.85
CA LYS A 142 -8.36 -14.46 -7.62
C LYS A 142 -6.92 -14.03 -7.37
N LEU A 143 -6.74 -12.81 -6.84
CA LEU A 143 -5.43 -12.29 -6.49
C LEU A 143 -4.80 -13.09 -5.35
N THR A 144 -3.60 -13.64 -5.58
CA THR A 144 -2.83 -14.34 -4.56
C THR A 144 -1.57 -13.60 -4.16
N ASP A 145 -0.93 -12.88 -5.09
CA ASP A 145 0.33 -12.21 -4.81
C ASP A 145 0.41 -10.87 -5.52
N ILE A 146 1.04 -9.92 -4.83
CA ILE A 146 1.38 -8.61 -5.37
C ILE A 146 2.88 -8.51 -5.42
N PHE A 147 3.42 -8.26 -6.61
CA PHE A 147 4.82 -7.92 -6.81
C PHE A 147 4.92 -6.46 -7.23
N VAL A 148 5.77 -5.70 -6.55
CA VAL A 148 6.14 -4.35 -7.00
C VAL A 148 7.63 -4.32 -7.19
N TYR A 149 8.08 -3.90 -8.36
CA TYR A 149 9.49 -3.90 -8.69
C TYR A 149 9.87 -2.70 -9.53
N ARG A 150 11.15 -2.37 -9.42
CA ARG A 150 11.83 -1.39 -10.26
C ARG A 150 12.07 -2.01 -11.63
N SER A 151 11.61 -1.34 -12.69
CA SER A 151 11.74 -1.84 -14.06
C SER A 151 13.01 -1.39 -14.78
N ASP A 152 13.92 -0.75 -14.06
CA ASP A 152 15.20 -0.22 -14.54
C ASP A 152 16.41 -1.05 -14.04
N PHE A 153 16.16 -2.23 -13.47
CA PHE A 153 17.16 -3.21 -13.07
C PHE A 153 17.14 -4.47 -13.95
#